data_AF-A3W2Q5-F1
#
_entry.id   AF-A3W2Q5-F1
#
_cell.length_a   1.000
_cell.length_b   1.000
_cell.length_c   1.000
_cell.angle_alpha   90.00
_cell.angle_beta   90.00
_cell.angle_gamma   90.00
#
_symmetry.space_group_name_H-M   'P 1'
#
loop_
_entity.id
_entity.type
_entity.pdbx_description
1 polymer ?
#
loop_
_entity_poly.entity_id
_entity_poly.type
_entity_poly.pdbx_seq_one_letter_code
_entity_poly.pdbx_strand_id
1 'polypeptide(L)'
;MRIRPALVTLPLIASLIAGCSDLLPLDAALRNGTRGAAYPDLIPAEQITDRGTTNRITPETAPDLDQRSAGLRARAQRLKGGVVDPTTQSRMQSGVTN
;
A
#
# COMPACT_ATOMS: atom_id res chain seq x y z
N MET A 1 10.19 -24.36 31.74
CA MET A 1 11.08 -23.22 31.40
C MET A 1 10.21 -21.98 31.19
N ARG A 2 10.11 -21.09 32.18
CA ARG A 2 9.25 -19.89 32.10
C ARG A 2 10.05 -18.77 31.45
N ILE A 3 9.82 -18.55 30.16
CA ILE A 3 10.46 -17.47 29.40
C ILE A 3 9.93 -16.16 29.98
N ARG A 4 10.82 -15.34 30.55
CA ARG A 4 10.43 -14.05 31.14
C ARG A 4 9.99 -13.10 30.01
N PRO A 5 8.83 -12.43 30.11
CA PRO A 5 8.32 -11.56 29.05
C PRO A 5 9.25 -10.36 28.76
N ALA A 6 10.10 -10.00 29.72
CA ALA A 6 11.17 -9.02 29.56
C ALA A 6 12.21 -9.42 28.50
N LEU A 7 12.42 -10.73 28.26
CA LEU A 7 13.40 -11.22 27.30
C LEU A 7 12.92 -11.09 25.84
N VAL A 8 11.60 -11.01 25.62
CA VAL A 8 10.98 -10.90 24.28
C VAL A 8 10.69 -9.44 23.91
N THR A 9 10.43 -8.59 24.90
CA THR A 9 10.06 -7.18 24.68
C THR A 9 11.26 -6.31 24.30
N LEU A 10 12.45 -6.58 24.85
CA LEU A 10 13.67 -5.83 24.54
C LEU A 10 14.09 -5.90 23.05
N PRO A 11 14.14 -7.07 22.38
CA PRO A 11 14.49 -7.12 20.95
C PRO A 11 13.40 -6.52 20.05
N LEU A 12 12.13 -6.58 20.45
CA LEU A 12 11.02 -5.99 19.70
C LEU A 12 11.13 -4.46 19.63
N ILE A 13 11.45 -3.82 20.76
CA ILE A 13 11.61 -2.36 20.84
C ILE A 13 12.85 -1.91 20.04
N ALA A 14 13.96 -2.66 20.12
CA ALA A 14 15.16 -2.37 19.34
C ALA A 14 14.91 -2.42 17.82
N SER A 15 14.09 -3.37 17.35
CA SER A 15 13.71 -3.49 15.93
C SER A 15 12.86 -2.32 15.43
N LEU A 16 11.97 -1.78 16.27
CA LEU A 16 11.14 -0.62 15.91
C LEU A 16 11.97 0.67 15.70
N ILE A 17 13.06 0.83 16.45
CA ILE A 17 13.92 2.03 16.37
C ILE A 17 14.86 1.93 15.16
N ALA A 18 15.33 0.73 14.82
CA ALA A 18 16.22 0.50 13.68
C ALA A 18 15.55 0.75 12.31
N GLY A 19 14.21 0.78 12.25
CA GLY A 19 13.45 1.11 11.05
C GLY A 19 13.33 2.61 10.75
N CYS A 20 13.70 3.50 11.69
CA CYS A 20 13.81 4.93 11.44
C CYS A 20 15.16 5.27 10.77
N SER A 21 15.51 4.55 9.72
CA SER A 21 16.76 4.81 9.00
C SER A 21 16.68 6.12 8.22
N ASP A 22 17.81 6.83 8.22
CA ASP A 22 18.07 8.00 7.38
C ASP A 22 17.64 7.76 5.93
N LEU A 23 17.06 8.79 5.31
CA LEU A 23 16.78 8.84 3.88
C LEU A 23 17.96 8.26 3.12
N LEU A 24 17.70 7.23 2.31
CA LEU A 24 18.73 6.57 1.53
C LEU A 24 19.51 7.63 0.75
N PRO A 25 20.84 7.75 0.92
CA PRO A 25 21.60 8.82 0.28
C PRO A 25 21.40 8.69 -1.23
N LEU A 26 20.87 9.76 -1.83
CA LEU A 26 20.68 9.80 -3.28
C LEU A 26 22.06 9.66 -3.94
N ASP A 27 22.18 8.65 -4.79
CA ASP A 27 23.44 8.31 -5.45
C ASP A 27 24.10 9.58 -6.03
N ALA A 28 25.38 9.79 -5.69
CA ALA A 28 26.12 10.97 -6.13
C ALA A 28 26.19 11.07 -7.66
N ALA A 29 26.10 9.94 -8.37
CA ALA A 29 26.00 9.91 -9.83
C ALA A 29 24.74 10.60 -10.35
N LEU A 30 23.59 10.41 -9.69
CA LEU A 30 22.34 11.11 -10.04
C LEU A 30 22.46 12.61 -9.75
N ARG A 31 23.14 12.98 -8.67
CA ARG A 31 23.19 14.36 -8.15
C ARG A 31 23.86 15.36 -9.11
N ASN A 32 24.85 14.90 -9.87
CA ASN A 32 25.57 15.73 -10.84
C ASN A 32 24.97 15.65 -12.26
N GLY A 33 24.41 14.51 -12.65
CA GLY A 33 23.90 14.28 -14.01
C GLY A 33 22.47 14.75 -14.28
N THR A 34 21.61 14.83 -13.25
CA THR A 34 20.15 15.01 -13.46
C THR A 34 19.64 16.43 -13.26
N ARG A 35 20.41 17.31 -12.60
CA ARG A 35 19.93 18.66 -12.22
C ARG A 35 19.56 19.55 -13.41
N GLY A 36 20.12 19.29 -14.59
CA GLY A 36 19.81 19.99 -15.84
C GLY A 36 19.61 19.05 -17.03
N ALA A 37 19.44 17.75 -16.78
CA ALA A 37 19.15 16.81 -17.86
C ALA A 37 17.75 17.09 -18.41
N ALA A 38 17.61 16.98 -19.73
CA ALA A 38 16.29 16.95 -20.34
C ALA A 38 15.49 15.79 -19.73
N TYR A 39 14.21 16.05 -19.46
CA TYR A 39 13.30 15.00 -19.02
C TYR A 39 13.23 13.92 -20.11
N PRO A 40 13.26 12.62 -19.75
CA PRO A 40 13.21 11.56 -20.75
C PRO A 40 11.90 11.61 -21.52
N ASP A 41 11.94 11.24 -22.80
CA ASP A 41 10.74 11.16 -23.62
C ASP A 41 9.76 10.16 -23.01
N LEU A 42 8.48 10.57 -22.99
CA LEU A 42 7.41 9.71 -22.52
C LEU A 42 7.19 8.60 -23.54
N ILE A 43 7.24 7.35 -23.07
CA ILE A 43 6.79 6.21 -23.88
C ILE A 43 5.26 6.19 -23.91
N PRO A 44 4.64 5.94 -25.08
CA PRO A 44 3.19 5.78 -25.20
C PRO A 44 2.65 4.71 -24.26
N ALA A 45 1.46 4.93 -23.70
CA ALA A 45 0.85 4.05 -22.71
C ALA A 45 0.65 2.63 -23.25
N GLU A 46 0.33 2.51 -24.54
CA GLU A 46 0.11 1.25 -25.25
C GLU A 46 1.37 0.37 -25.19
N GLN A 47 2.56 0.98 -25.29
CA GLN A 47 3.83 0.25 -25.21
C GLN A 47 4.13 -0.31 -23.80
N ILE A 48 3.45 0.21 -22.79
CA ILE A 48 3.55 -0.27 -21.40
C ILE A 48 2.53 -1.38 -21.17
N THR A 49 1.29 -1.17 -21.61
CA THR A 49 0.17 -2.11 -21.38
C THR A 49 0.32 -3.39 -22.18
N ASP A 50 0.84 -3.32 -23.41
CA ASP A 50 0.97 -4.49 -24.30
C ASP A 50 2.05 -5.47 -23.82
N ARG A 51 2.97 -5.03 -22.95
CA ARG A 51 4.01 -5.87 -22.34
C ARG A 51 3.58 -6.52 -21.03
N GLY A 52 2.43 -6.13 -20.49
CA GLY A 52 1.91 -6.72 -19.27
C GLY A 52 1.26 -8.07 -19.55
N THR A 53 1.75 -9.14 -18.91
CA THR A 53 0.93 -10.34 -18.77
C THR A 53 -0.34 -9.94 -18.03
N THR A 54 -1.49 -10.07 -18.69
CA THR A 54 -2.77 -9.81 -18.03
C THR A 54 -2.87 -10.76 -16.84
N ASN A 55 -2.75 -10.23 -15.62
CA ASN A 55 -2.93 -10.99 -14.41
C ASN A 55 -4.41 -11.40 -14.32
N ARG A 56 -4.72 -12.61 -14.78
CA ARG A 56 -6.08 -13.14 -14.76
C ARG A 56 -6.27 -13.98 -13.52
N ILE A 57 -7.44 -13.83 -12.92
CA ILE A 57 -7.91 -14.77 -11.91
C ILE A 57 -8.04 -16.13 -12.58
N THR A 58 -7.36 -17.11 -12.02
CA THR A 58 -7.40 -18.51 -12.45
C THR A 58 -8.27 -19.32 -11.49
N PRO A 59 -8.77 -20.51 -11.89
CA PRO A 59 -9.53 -21.38 -11.00
C PRO A 59 -8.80 -21.71 -9.69
N GLU A 60 -7.47 -21.76 -9.72
CA GLU A 60 -6.61 -22.05 -8.57
C GLU A 60 -6.49 -20.85 -7.62
N THR A 61 -6.58 -19.62 -8.13
CA THR A 61 -6.43 -18.39 -7.34
C THR A 61 -7.76 -17.82 -6.86
N ALA A 62 -8.88 -18.17 -7.51
CA ALA A 62 -10.21 -17.67 -7.16
C ALA A 62 -10.60 -17.93 -5.68
N PRO A 63 -10.41 -19.14 -5.10
CA PRO A 63 -10.82 -19.39 -3.72
C PRO A 63 -10.06 -18.54 -2.68
N ASP A 64 -8.76 -18.30 -2.89
CA ASP A 64 -7.96 -17.44 -2.01
C ASP A 64 -8.47 -15.98 -2.05
N LEU A 65 -8.72 -15.47 -3.26
CA LEU A 65 -9.23 -14.12 -3.46
C LEU A 65 -10.62 -13.95 -2.84
N ASP A 66 -11.50 -14.94 -2.97
CA ASP A 66 -12.83 -14.93 -2.36
C ASP A 66 -12.73 -14.87 -0.83
N GLN A 67 -11.91 -15.74 -0.22
CA GLN A 67 -11.70 -15.76 1.22
C GLN A 67 -11.15 -14.41 1.72
N ARG A 68 -10.16 -13.85 1.03
CA ARG A 68 -9.58 -12.55 1.38
C ARG A 68 -10.59 -11.42 1.24
N SER A 69 -11.37 -11.42 0.17
CA SER A 69 -12.41 -10.41 -0.05
C SER A 69 -13.49 -10.47 1.04
N ALA A 70 -13.90 -11.67 1.47
CA ALA A 70 -14.85 -11.85 2.56
C ALA A 70 -14.29 -11.31 3.88
N GLY A 71 -13.03 -11.63 4.21
CA GLY A 71 -12.35 -11.13 5.41
C GLY A 71 -12.23 -9.60 5.43
N LEU A 72 -11.88 -8.99 4.29
CA LEU A 72 -11.81 -7.53 4.14
C LEU A 72 -13.19 -6.87 4.31
N ARG A 73 -14.25 -7.43 3.71
CA ARG A 73 -15.63 -6.92 3.88
C ARG A 73 -16.08 -7.00 5.33
N ALA A 74 -15.82 -8.11 6.02
CA ALA A 74 -16.15 -8.26 7.45
C ALA A 74 -15.38 -7.24 8.31
N ARG A 75 -14.09 -7.00 8.02
CA ARG A 75 -13.31 -5.96 8.71
C ARG A 75 -13.87 -4.56 8.43
N ALA A 76 -14.23 -4.27 7.19
CA ALA A 76 -14.81 -2.98 6.82
C ALA A 76 -16.14 -2.74 7.54
N GLN A 77 -16.99 -3.75 7.68
CA GLN A 77 -18.23 -3.65 8.46
C GLN A 77 -17.95 -3.29 9.92
N ARG A 78 -16.93 -3.89 10.54
CA ARG A 78 -16.51 -3.53 11.91
C ARG A 78 -15.98 -2.10 12.02
N LEU A 79 -15.25 -1.62 11.01
CA LEU A 79 -14.65 -0.28 11.00
C LEU A 79 -15.64 0.84 10.62
N LYS A 80 -16.70 0.53 9.87
CA LYS A 80 -17.66 1.52 9.36
C LYS A 80 -18.40 2.27 10.48
N GLY A 81 -18.47 1.71 11.68
CA GLY A 81 -19.30 2.21 12.79
C GLY A 81 -18.86 3.49 13.50
N GLY A 82 -17.87 4.26 13.03
CA GLY A 82 -17.43 5.43 13.81
C GLY A 82 -16.61 6.51 13.11
N VAL A 83 -16.40 6.46 11.79
CA VAL A 83 -15.53 7.43 11.09
C VAL A 83 -16.31 8.47 10.29
N VAL A 84 -17.45 8.08 9.72
CA VAL A 84 -18.28 8.95 8.89
C VAL A 84 -19.65 9.04 9.52
N ASP A 85 -20.05 10.25 9.91
CA ASP A 85 -21.39 10.46 10.46
C ASP A 85 -22.46 10.28 9.36
N PRO A 86 -23.72 9.97 9.73
CA PRO A 86 -24.78 9.68 8.75
C PRO A 86 -25.00 10.81 7.72
N THR A 87 -24.81 12.07 8.11
CA THR A 87 -25.00 13.22 7.23
C THR A 87 -23.89 13.29 6.18
N THR A 88 -22.63 13.09 6.58
CA THR A 88 -21.50 13.01 5.65
C THR A 88 -21.63 11.82 4.70
N GLN A 89 -22.08 10.66 5.21
CA GLN A 89 -22.29 9.47 4.39
C GLN A 89 -23.36 9.70 3.30
N SER A 90 -24.44 10.42 3.61
CA SER A 90 -25.49 10.76 2.64
C SER A 90 -24.98 11.74 1.55
N ARG A 91 -24.13 12.70 1.92
CA ARG A 91 -23.46 13.60 0.96
C ARG A 91 -22.51 12.84 0.02
N MET A 92 -21.77 11.86 0.52
CA MET A 92 -20.91 11.03 -0.33
C MET A 92 -21.71 10.17 -1.34
N GLN A 93 -22.88 9.68 -0.95
CA GLN A 93 -23.74 8.87 -1.81
C GLN A 93 -24.46 9.68 -2.90
N SER A 94 -24.78 10.94 -2.62
CA SER A 94 -25.41 11.84 -3.60
C SER A 94 -24.43 12.33 -4.67
N GLY A 95 -23.12 12.29 -4.39
CA GLY A 95 -22.08 12.75 -5.31
C GLY A 95 -22.09 14.26 -5.50
N VAL A 96 -21.12 14.78 -6.27
CA VAL A 96 -21.10 16.19 -6.69
C VAL A 96 -21.61 16.24 -8.12
N THR A 97 -22.79 16.83 -8.30
CA THR A 97 -23.33 17.13 -9.63
C THR A 97 -22.62 18.38 -10.15
N ASN A 98 -22.05 18.30 -11.36
CA ASN A 98 -21.48 19.44 -12.08
C ASN A 98 -22.57 20.10 -12.93
#